data_AF-A0A8J7R2C2-F1
#
_entry.id   AF-A0A8J7R2C2-F1
#
_cell.length_a   1.000
_cell.length_b   1.000
_cell.length_c   1.000
_cell.angle_alpha   90.00
_cell.angle_beta   90.00
_cell.angle_gamma   90.00
#
_symmetry.space_group_name_H-M   'P 1'
#
loop_
_entity.id
_entity.type
_entity.pdbx_description
1 polymer ?
#
loop_
_entity_poly.entity_id
_entity_poly.type
_entity_poly.pdbx_seq_one_letter_code
_entity_poly.pdbx_strand_id
1 'polypeptide(L)'
;MANILEYLSTSLVLILILSATATSLVWVLQPIFRDVARKELSSTADRLLTHMLCYSGDPAQWGSDLTVNASTLHGFGLAKASRDDTAFNVDVDKIMRLTQPDAGTYIDAKTLRRLMNLDNRFDFNLVFVPALNITIEPTMKIANKNGKVYETAFKLAAVTHEKIRVANVNITAYILLALLVKGQGETLVNYTIAAVQRAVTDWKGEASLNFTKQMADLIDKDLVGTVLMVQGKYY
;
A
#
# COMPACT_ATOMS: atom_id res chain seq x y z
N MET A 1 -1.67 -60.99 -54.32
CA MET A 1 -2.24 -60.59 -53.01
C MET A 1 -1.16 -60.27 -51.97
N ALA A 2 -0.08 -61.06 -51.86
CA ALA A 2 1.00 -60.82 -50.87
C ALA A 2 1.59 -59.40 -50.91
N ASN A 3 1.97 -58.90 -52.10
CA ASN A 3 2.59 -57.58 -52.24
C ASN A 3 1.67 -56.42 -51.80
N ILE A 4 0.36 -56.54 -52.01
CA ILE A 4 -0.61 -55.51 -51.61
C ILE A 4 -0.71 -55.44 -50.08
N LEU A 5 -0.70 -56.60 -49.41
CA LEU A 5 -0.77 -56.67 -47.95
C LEU A 5 0.51 -56.09 -47.30
N GLU A 6 1.66 -56.33 -47.92
CA GLU A 6 2.96 -55.82 -47.49
C GLU A 6 3.02 -54.29 -47.56
N TYR A 7 2.63 -53.69 -48.69
CA TYR A 7 2.56 -52.22 -48.82
C TYR A 7 1.59 -51.57 -47.83
N LEU A 8 0.45 -52.21 -47.55
CA LEU A 8 -0.55 -51.72 -46.60
C LEU A 8 -0.02 -51.78 -45.16
N SER A 9 0.69 -52.84 -44.81
CA SER A 9 1.37 -53.00 -43.51
C SER A 9 2.47 -51.95 -43.32
N THR A 10 3.34 -51.76 -44.33
CA THR A 10 4.40 -50.73 -44.26
C THR A 10 3.81 -49.34 -44.11
N SER A 11 2.76 -49.01 -44.85
CA SER A 11 2.08 -47.71 -44.76
C SER A 11 1.48 -47.48 -43.37
N LEU A 12 0.83 -48.50 -42.79
CA LEU A 12 0.25 -48.44 -41.45
C LEU A 12 1.33 -48.22 -40.38
N VAL A 13 2.44 -48.96 -40.44
CA VAL A 13 3.57 -48.80 -39.52
C VAL A 13 4.16 -47.40 -39.62
N LEU A 14 4.28 -46.85 -40.84
CA LEU A 14 4.81 -45.51 -41.05
C LEU A 14 3.90 -44.44 -40.43
N ILE A 15 2.58 -44.56 -40.58
CA ILE A 15 1.60 -43.68 -39.93
C ILE A 15 1.68 -43.78 -38.40
N LEU A 16 1.81 -45.00 -37.86
CA LEU A 16 1.92 -45.22 -36.42
C LEU A 16 3.20 -44.60 -35.85
N ILE A 17 4.34 -44.75 -36.53
CA ILE A 17 5.61 -44.14 -36.12
C ILE A 17 5.50 -42.60 -36.15
N LEU A 18 4.93 -42.02 -37.20
CA LEU A 18 4.76 -40.57 -37.30
C LEU A 18 3.83 -40.02 -36.21
N SER A 19 2.71 -40.69 -35.94
CA SER A 19 1.76 -40.30 -34.90
C SER A 19 2.36 -40.42 -33.49
N ALA A 20 3.06 -41.53 -33.21
CA ALA A 20 3.77 -41.72 -31.95
C ALA A 20 4.84 -40.64 -31.74
N THR A 21 5.64 -40.35 -32.78
CA THR A 21 6.68 -39.31 -32.73
C THR A 21 6.08 -37.93 -32.49
N ALA A 22 5.01 -37.57 -33.19
CA ALA A 22 4.32 -36.29 -32.99
C ALA A 22 3.76 -36.16 -31.56
N THR A 23 3.18 -37.23 -31.04
CA THR A 23 2.63 -37.25 -29.68
C THR A 23 3.75 -37.12 -28.64
N SER A 24 4.81 -37.91 -28.76
CA SER A 24 5.98 -37.83 -27.87
C SER A 24 6.63 -36.45 -27.89
N LEU A 25 6.69 -35.79 -29.04
CA LEU A 25 7.20 -34.43 -29.15
C LEU A 25 6.38 -33.44 -28.32
N VAL A 26 5.04 -33.55 -28.34
CA VAL A 26 4.17 -32.71 -27.49
C VAL A 26 4.45 -32.94 -26.02
N TRP A 27 4.56 -34.21 -25.58
CA TRP A 27 4.85 -34.54 -24.17
C TRP A 27 6.20 -34.00 -23.70
N VAL A 28 7.22 -33.99 -24.56
CA VAL A 28 8.55 -33.47 -24.24
C VAL A 28 8.61 -31.95 -24.27
N LEU A 29 7.94 -31.30 -25.24
CA LEU A 29 8.01 -29.86 -25.42
C LEU A 29 7.10 -29.08 -24.45
N GLN A 30 5.96 -29.63 -24.07
CA GLN A 30 5.01 -28.97 -23.17
C GLN A 30 5.62 -28.50 -21.84
N PRO A 31 6.41 -29.30 -21.09
CA PRO A 31 7.06 -28.82 -19.87
C PRO A 31 8.10 -27.73 -20.16
N ILE A 32 8.86 -27.85 -21.26
CA ILE A 32 9.86 -26.85 -21.65
C ILE A 32 9.20 -25.50 -21.94
N PHE A 33 8.09 -25.49 -22.70
CA PHE A 33 7.35 -24.26 -22.98
C PHE A 33 6.78 -23.62 -21.72
N ARG A 34 6.28 -24.43 -20.77
CA ARG A 34 5.79 -23.92 -19.48
C ARG A 34 6.92 -23.31 -18.65
N ASP A 35 8.08 -23.94 -18.63
CA ASP A 35 9.24 -23.44 -17.87
C ASP A 35 9.79 -22.14 -18.47
N VAL A 36 9.85 -22.05 -19.80
CA VAL A 36 10.25 -20.81 -20.49
C VAL A 36 9.26 -19.70 -20.19
N ALA A 37 7.95 -19.94 -20.37
CA ALA A 37 6.91 -18.95 -20.08
C ALA A 37 6.94 -18.49 -18.61
N ARG A 38 7.19 -19.41 -17.67
CA ARG A 38 7.30 -19.08 -16.24
C ARG A 38 8.54 -18.22 -15.96
N LYS A 39 9.67 -18.51 -16.58
CA LYS A 39 10.91 -17.73 -16.44
C LYS A 39 10.75 -16.32 -17.02
N GLU A 40 10.11 -16.20 -18.19
CA GLU A 40 9.81 -14.91 -18.80
C GLU A 40 8.87 -14.07 -17.92
N LEU A 41 7.81 -14.69 -17.37
CA LEU A 41 6.89 -14.02 -16.45
C LEU A 41 7.62 -13.55 -15.18
N SER A 42 8.44 -14.41 -14.58
CA SER A 42 9.22 -14.06 -13.38
C SER A 42 10.19 -12.92 -13.66
N SER A 43 10.94 -12.98 -14.77
CA SER A 43 11.88 -11.93 -15.13
C SER A 43 11.18 -10.60 -15.42
N THR A 44 9.99 -10.65 -16.04
CA THR A 44 9.18 -9.47 -16.28
C THR A 44 8.64 -8.88 -14.97
N ALA A 45 8.15 -9.73 -14.05
CA ALA A 45 7.70 -9.30 -12.74
C ALA A 45 8.81 -8.62 -11.93
N ASP A 46 10.02 -9.20 -11.90
CA ASP A 46 11.17 -8.62 -11.19
C ASP A 46 11.56 -7.26 -11.78
N ARG A 47 11.56 -7.12 -13.11
CA ARG A 47 11.84 -5.85 -13.79
C ARG A 47 10.79 -4.80 -13.48
N LEU A 48 9.50 -5.16 -13.51
CA LEU A 48 8.41 -4.25 -13.18
C LEU A 48 8.49 -3.82 -11.71
N LEU A 49 8.68 -4.76 -10.79
CA LEU A 49 8.82 -4.47 -9.36
C LEU A 49 10.02 -3.54 -9.11
N THR A 50 11.17 -3.85 -9.71
CA THR A 50 12.37 -3.00 -9.61
C THR A 50 12.11 -1.60 -10.15
N HIS A 51 11.46 -1.49 -11.32
CA HIS A 51 11.08 -0.21 -11.89
C HIS A 51 10.14 0.56 -10.95
N MET A 52 9.09 -0.08 -10.43
CA MET A 52 8.16 0.55 -9.49
C MET A 52 8.88 1.08 -8.24
N LEU A 53 9.80 0.30 -7.67
CA LEU A 53 10.45 0.64 -6.39
C LEU A 53 11.62 1.62 -6.52
N CYS A 54 12.26 1.69 -7.70
CA CYS A 54 13.44 2.53 -7.92
C CYS A 54 13.15 3.78 -8.77
N TYR A 55 12.07 3.81 -9.54
CA TYR A 55 11.68 4.98 -10.31
C TYR A 55 10.70 5.85 -9.55
N SER A 56 10.88 7.17 -9.60
CA SER A 56 10.01 8.13 -8.94
C SER A 56 8.73 8.45 -9.71
N GLY A 57 8.67 8.13 -11.01
CA GLY A 57 7.60 8.59 -11.88
C GLY A 57 7.86 9.98 -12.48
N ASP A 58 6.95 10.40 -13.36
CA ASP A 58 6.99 11.68 -14.06
C ASP A 58 5.58 12.31 -14.06
N PRO A 59 5.35 13.43 -13.35
CA PRO A 59 6.33 14.18 -12.54
C PRO A 59 6.74 13.44 -11.27
N ALA A 60 7.99 13.60 -10.82
CA ALA A 60 8.56 12.83 -9.71
C ALA A 60 7.81 13.00 -8.36
N GLN A 61 7.21 14.18 -8.13
CA GLN A 61 6.49 14.53 -6.89
C GLN A 61 4.98 14.27 -6.97
N TRP A 62 4.53 13.41 -7.90
CA TRP A 62 3.10 13.15 -8.07
C TRP A 62 2.39 12.61 -6.81
N GLY A 63 3.11 12.07 -5.82
CA GLY A 63 2.49 11.68 -4.54
C GLY A 63 1.91 12.87 -3.78
N SER A 64 2.76 13.86 -3.50
CA SER A 64 2.42 15.05 -2.72
C SER A 64 1.76 16.17 -3.53
N ASP A 65 1.97 16.21 -4.85
CA ASP A 65 1.38 17.22 -5.72
C ASP A 65 -0.06 16.84 -6.10
N LEU A 66 -1.02 17.49 -5.44
CA LEU A 66 -2.45 17.28 -5.63
C LEU A 66 -2.99 17.83 -6.97
N THR A 67 -2.19 18.60 -7.71
CA THR A 67 -2.56 19.08 -9.05
C THR A 67 -2.40 17.99 -10.11
N VAL A 68 -1.55 17.00 -9.85
CA VAL A 68 -1.33 15.85 -10.72
C VAL A 68 -2.51 14.89 -10.60
N ASN A 69 -2.98 14.37 -11.73
CA ASN A 69 -4.10 13.44 -11.85
C ASN A 69 -3.79 12.37 -12.92
N ALA A 70 -4.74 11.46 -13.17
CA ALA A 70 -4.56 10.36 -14.12
C ALA A 70 -4.27 10.80 -15.57
N SER A 71 -4.58 12.03 -15.98
CA SER A 71 -4.29 12.55 -17.32
C SER A 71 -2.96 13.28 -17.44
N THR A 72 -2.44 13.81 -16.33
CA THR A 72 -1.18 14.57 -16.28
C THR A 72 0.02 13.72 -15.83
N LEU A 73 -0.24 12.54 -15.26
CA LEU A 73 0.80 11.57 -14.93
C LEU A 73 1.31 10.88 -16.21
N HIS A 74 2.60 11.03 -16.49
CA HIS A 74 3.26 10.47 -17.68
C HIS A 74 4.06 9.20 -17.38
N GLY A 75 4.59 9.07 -16.15
CA GLY A 75 5.37 7.91 -15.73
C GLY A 75 4.97 7.43 -14.34
N PHE A 76 4.79 6.12 -14.19
CA PHE A 76 4.49 5.52 -12.90
C PHE A 76 5.75 5.04 -12.18
N GLY A 77 5.89 5.41 -10.92
CA GLY A 77 6.96 4.96 -10.04
C GLY A 77 6.65 5.34 -8.59
N LEU A 78 7.03 4.49 -7.65
CA LEU A 78 6.73 4.61 -6.22
C LEU A 78 7.91 5.15 -5.42
N ALA A 79 9.11 5.23 -6.01
CA ALA A 79 10.27 5.75 -5.30
C ALA A 79 10.04 7.20 -4.85
N LYS A 80 10.53 7.53 -3.67
CA LYS A 80 10.51 8.88 -3.15
C LYS A 80 11.37 9.77 -4.02
N ALA A 81 10.82 10.90 -4.44
CA ALA A 81 11.56 11.91 -5.19
C ALA A 81 12.43 12.73 -4.22
N SER A 82 13.53 12.12 -3.79
CA SER A 82 14.54 12.71 -2.91
C SER A 82 15.89 12.80 -3.61
N ARG A 83 16.73 13.73 -3.16
CA ARG A 83 18.16 13.76 -3.55
C ARG A 83 18.97 12.67 -2.84
N ASP A 84 18.45 12.18 -1.71
CA ASP A 84 19.02 11.06 -0.99
C ASP A 84 18.61 9.78 -1.71
N ASP A 85 19.50 9.32 -2.59
CA ASP A 85 19.38 8.16 -3.49
C ASP A 85 19.35 6.83 -2.71
N THR A 86 18.35 6.70 -1.85
CA THR A 86 18.07 5.48 -1.12
C THR A 86 17.16 4.64 -1.99
N ALA A 87 17.76 3.74 -2.77
CA ALA A 87 17.02 2.71 -3.48
C ALA A 87 16.04 2.02 -2.52
N PHE A 88 14.84 1.67 -3.01
CA PHE A 88 13.76 1.04 -2.23
C PHE A 88 13.09 1.93 -1.17
N ASN A 89 13.30 3.24 -1.18
CA ASN A 89 12.54 4.16 -0.36
C ASN A 89 11.24 4.57 -1.06
N VAL A 90 10.14 3.96 -0.65
CA VAL A 90 8.82 4.19 -1.25
C VAL A 90 8.13 5.41 -0.65
N ASP A 91 7.54 6.23 -1.51
CA ASP A 91 6.73 7.38 -1.13
C ASP A 91 5.34 6.94 -0.66
N VAL A 92 5.00 7.25 0.60
CA VAL A 92 3.72 6.90 1.20
C VAL A 92 2.56 7.66 0.56
N ASP A 93 2.78 8.92 0.13
CA ASP A 93 1.72 9.73 -0.49
C ASP A 93 1.28 9.12 -1.82
N LYS A 94 2.24 8.54 -2.56
CA LYS A 94 1.96 7.77 -3.78
C LYS A 94 1.11 6.54 -3.49
N ILE A 95 1.43 5.77 -2.44
CA ILE A 95 0.65 4.60 -2.02
C ILE A 95 -0.78 5.01 -1.64
N MET A 96 -0.96 6.11 -0.90
CA MET A 96 -2.29 6.59 -0.50
C MET A 96 -3.17 6.88 -1.72
N ARG A 97 -2.60 7.50 -2.76
CA ARG A 97 -3.28 7.78 -4.03
C ARG A 97 -3.65 6.52 -4.83
N LEU A 98 -3.04 5.37 -4.57
CA LEU A 98 -3.42 4.09 -5.20
C LEU A 98 -4.49 3.31 -4.43
N THR A 99 -4.76 3.69 -3.18
CA THR A 99 -5.59 2.90 -2.26
C THR A 99 -6.90 3.59 -1.90
N GLN A 100 -6.98 4.92 -2.04
CA GLN A 100 -8.14 5.70 -1.63
C GLN A 100 -8.90 6.25 -2.84
N PRO A 101 -9.93 5.54 -3.36
CA PRO A 101 -10.71 5.99 -4.51
C PRO A 101 -11.51 7.28 -4.25
N ASP A 102 -11.86 7.54 -2.98
CA ASP A 102 -12.62 8.72 -2.58
C ASP A 102 -11.77 9.99 -2.50
N ALA A 103 -10.44 9.85 -2.50
CA ALA A 103 -9.54 10.98 -2.65
C ALA A 103 -9.60 11.42 -4.11
N GLY A 104 -9.95 12.68 -4.39
CA GLY A 104 -10.03 13.23 -5.76
C GLY A 104 -8.73 13.16 -6.58
N THR A 105 -7.65 12.65 -5.98
CA THR A 105 -6.33 12.41 -6.56
C THR A 105 -6.05 10.92 -6.84
N TYR A 106 -7.05 10.05 -6.71
CA TYR A 106 -6.91 8.61 -6.95
C TYR A 106 -6.38 8.30 -8.36
N ILE A 107 -5.43 7.36 -8.43
CA ILE A 107 -4.93 6.81 -9.70
C ILE A 107 -5.42 5.38 -9.82
N ASP A 108 -6.26 5.14 -10.83
CA ASP A 108 -6.89 3.85 -11.05
C ASP A 108 -5.94 2.82 -11.68
N ALA A 109 -6.27 1.53 -11.50
CA ALA A 109 -5.47 0.43 -12.01
C ALA A 109 -5.35 0.41 -13.55
N LYS A 110 -6.34 0.92 -14.29
CA LYS A 110 -6.27 0.98 -15.76
C LYS A 110 -5.25 2.03 -16.19
N THR A 111 -5.22 3.17 -15.53
CA THR A 111 -4.18 4.19 -15.73
C THR A 111 -2.79 3.63 -15.43
N LEU A 112 -2.61 2.89 -14.33
CA LEU A 112 -1.33 2.25 -14.01
C LEU A 112 -0.86 1.26 -15.08
N ARG A 113 -1.75 0.38 -15.57
CA ARG A 113 -1.43 -0.60 -16.61
C ARG A 113 -0.98 0.08 -17.92
N ARG A 114 -1.66 1.17 -18.30
CA ARG A 114 -1.27 1.99 -19.46
C ARG A 114 0.11 2.60 -19.27
N LEU A 115 0.37 3.22 -18.10
CA LEU A 115 1.64 3.89 -17.81
C LEU A 115 2.84 2.93 -17.76
N MET A 116 2.62 1.67 -17.39
CA MET A 116 3.66 0.65 -17.39
C MET A 116 3.71 -0.17 -18.68
N ASN A 117 2.93 0.20 -19.70
CA ASN A 117 2.89 -0.51 -20.97
C ASN A 117 2.55 -2.01 -20.82
N LEU A 118 1.64 -2.34 -19.90
CA LEU A 118 1.19 -3.70 -19.62
C LEU A 118 -0.11 -4.08 -20.36
N ASP A 119 -0.68 -3.14 -21.11
CA ASP A 119 -1.93 -3.30 -21.82
C ASP A 119 -1.96 -4.62 -22.62
N ASN A 120 -2.98 -5.44 -22.34
CA ASN A 120 -3.28 -6.72 -23.00
C ASN A 120 -2.21 -7.83 -22.86
N ARG A 121 -1.19 -7.68 -21.98
CA ARG A 121 -0.13 -8.69 -21.81
C ARG A 121 -0.10 -9.31 -20.42
N PHE A 122 -0.11 -8.46 -19.39
CA PHE A 122 0.02 -8.90 -18.01
C PHE A 122 -0.89 -8.08 -17.10
N ASP A 123 -1.32 -8.72 -16.02
CA ASP A 123 -1.96 -8.02 -14.91
C ASP A 123 -1.17 -8.30 -13.63
N PHE A 124 -1.31 -7.43 -12.63
CA PHE A 124 -0.57 -7.54 -11.38
C PHE A 124 -1.42 -7.05 -10.21
N ASN A 125 -1.15 -7.62 -9.04
CA ASN A 125 -1.75 -7.20 -7.78
C ASN A 125 -0.63 -6.73 -6.84
N LEU A 126 -0.72 -5.48 -6.37
CA LEU A 126 0.19 -4.94 -5.37
C LEU A 126 -0.47 -4.99 -4.01
N VAL A 127 0.19 -5.65 -3.06
CA VAL A 127 -0.26 -5.72 -1.67
C VAL A 127 0.74 -4.97 -0.80
N PHE A 128 0.31 -3.84 -0.26
CA PHE A 128 1.09 -3.07 0.70
C PHE A 128 0.75 -3.54 2.11
N VAL A 129 1.71 -4.18 2.77
CA VAL A 129 1.56 -4.65 4.14
C VAL A 129 2.30 -3.68 5.07
N PRO A 130 1.59 -3.01 6.02
CA PRO A 130 2.27 -2.12 6.95
C PRO A 130 3.21 -2.92 7.85
N ALA A 131 4.42 -2.39 8.07
CA ALA A 131 5.40 -3.03 8.95
C ALA A 131 4.88 -3.17 10.39
N LEU A 132 4.12 -2.16 10.84
CA LEU A 132 3.51 -2.10 12.16
C LEU A 132 2.02 -1.81 12.03
N ASN A 133 1.21 -2.58 12.76
CA ASN A 133 -0.18 -2.29 13.02
C ASN A 133 -0.30 -1.76 14.45
N ILE A 134 -0.79 -0.53 14.60
CA ILE A 134 -0.92 0.14 15.89
C ILE A 134 -2.40 0.18 16.25
N THR A 135 -2.78 -0.56 17.29
CA THR A 135 -4.12 -0.51 17.85
C THR A 135 -4.17 0.54 18.94
N ILE A 136 -5.24 1.33 18.96
CA ILE A 136 -5.44 2.44 19.90
C ILE A 136 -6.71 2.17 20.69
N GLU A 137 -6.61 2.17 22.01
CA GLU A 137 -7.73 1.99 22.93
C GLU A 137 -7.83 3.20 23.87
N PRO A 138 -8.96 3.92 23.91
CA PRO A 138 -9.16 5.02 24.84
C PRO A 138 -9.28 4.49 26.27
N THR A 139 -8.51 5.07 27.19
CA THR A 139 -8.47 4.68 28.61
C THR A 139 -9.11 5.71 29.53
N MET A 140 -9.11 6.98 29.15
CA MET A 140 -9.76 8.05 29.92
C MET A 140 -10.54 8.99 29.03
N LYS A 141 -11.64 9.50 29.57
CA LYS A 141 -12.53 10.46 28.92
C LYS A 141 -12.84 11.61 29.86
N ILE A 142 -12.99 12.82 29.32
CA ILE A 142 -13.45 13.98 30.08
C ILE A 142 -14.59 14.67 29.32
N ALA A 143 -15.53 15.27 30.06
CA ALA A 143 -16.69 15.94 29.50
C ALA A 143 -16.50 17.46 29.55
N ASN A 144 -16.90 18.17 28.50
CA ASN A 144 -17.11 19.61 28.53
C ASN A 144 -18.33 19.94 29.41
N LYS A 145 -18.44 21.18 29.88
CA LYS A 145 -19.65 21.82 30.45
C LYS A 145 -20.94 21.52 29.68
N ASN A 146 -20.87 21.36 28.36
CA ASN A 146 -22.02 21.02 27.51
C ASN A 146 -22.35 19.51 27.50
N GLY A 147 -21.70 18.70 28.33
CA GLY A 147 -21.90 17.24 28.43
C GLY A 147 -21.25 16.42 27.32
N LYS A 148 -20.56 17.05 26.36
CA LYS A 148 -19.86 16.35 25.27
C LYS A 148 -18.57 15.71 25.78
N VAL A 149 -18.41 14.42 25.51
CA VAL A 149 -17.31 13.59 26.03
C VAL A 149 -16.18 13.48 25.00
N TYR A 150 -14.95 13.66 25.46
CA TYR A 150 -13.73 13.58 24.65
C TYR A 150 -12.74 12.58 25.27
N GLU A 151 -12.11 11.77 24.42
CA GLU A 151 -11.10 10.80 24.83
C GLU A 151 -9.76 11.52 24.99
N THR A 152 -9.07 11.28 26.11
CA THR A 152 -7.87 12.05 26.47
C THR A 152 -6.65 11.23 26.84
N ALA A 153 -6.83 9.96 27.17
CA ALA A 153 -5.71 9.04 27.33
C ALA A 153 -5.95 7.78 26.51
N PHE A 154 -4.86 7.24 26.00
CA PHE A 154 -4.87 6.16 25.03
C PHE A 154 -3.82 5.14 25.41
N LYS A 155 -4.23 3.86 25.41
CA LYS A 155 -3.33 2.73 25.41
C LYS A 155 -3.10 2.33 23.96
N LEU A 156 -1.84 2.14 23.60
CA LEU A 156 -1.42 1.76 22.26
C LEU A 156 -0.76 0.40 22.34
N ALA A 157 -0.96 -0.42 21.32
CA ALA A 157 -0.23 -1.65 21.18
C ALA A 157 0.26 -1.81 19.73
N ALA A 158 1.56 -2.04 19.59
CA ALA A 158 2.20 -2.23 18.30
C ALA A 158 2.41 -3.73 18.04
N VAL A 159 1.91 -4.19 16.89
CA VAL A 159 2.15 -5.55 16.39
C VAL A 159 2.71 -5.52 14.97
N THR A 160 3.50 -6.52 14.60
CA THR A 160 3.87 -6.76 13.20
C THR A 160 2.66 -7.26 12.40
N HIS A 161 2.81 -7.33 11.07
CA HIS A 161 1.84 -7.98 10.20
C HIS A 161 1.57 -9.47 10.55
N GLU A 162 2.52 -10.13 11.20
CA GLU A 162 2.40 -11.51 11.71
C GLU A 162 1.78 -11.58 13.11
N LYS A 163 1.25 -10.46 13.63
CA LYS A 163 0.65 -10.33 14.97
C LYS A 163 1.63 -10.51 16.13
N ILE A 164 2.92 -10.31 15.89
CA ILE A 164 3.96 -10.37 16.93
C ILE A 164 4.06 -9.00 17.61
N ARG A 165 4.08 -8.96 18.95
CA ARG A 165 4.24 -7.71 19.72
C ARG A 165 5.65 -7.15 19.52
N VAL A 166 5.76 -5.84 19.32
CA VAL A 166 7.05 -5.17 19.03
C VAL A 166 7.39 -4.18 20.14
N ALA A 167 8.48 -4.45 20.84
CA ALA A 167 9.06 -3.55 21.83
C ALA A 167 9.90 -2.45 21.16
N ASN A 168 10.17 -1.37 21.90
CA ASN A 168 11.04 -0.28 21.47
C ASN A 168 10.58 0.48 20.21
N VAL A 169 9.28 0.45 19.90
CA VAL A 169 8.69 1.28 18.85
C VAL A 169 8.57 2.71 19.39
N ASN A 170 9.19 3.66 18.71
CA ASN A 170 9.05 5.08 19.02
C ASN A 170 7.73 5.61 18.44
N ILE A 171 6.76 5.81 19.31
CA ILE A 171 5.43 6.30 18.98
C ILE A 171 5.40 7.81 19.20
N THR A 172 5.01 8.55 18.17
CA THR A 172 4.66 9.98 18.25
C THR A 172 3.19 10.14 17.94
N ALA A 173 2.44 10.76 18.86
CA ALA A 173 1.03 11.05 18.66
C ALA A 173 0.75 12.54 18.70
N TYR A 174 -0.19 12.95 17.85
CA TYR A 174 -0.66 14.31 17.67
C TYR A 174 -2.15 14.36 17.93
N ILE A 175 -2.59 15.30 18.77
CA ILE A 175 -4.01 15.64 18.86
C ILE A 175 -4.26 16.86 17.99
N LEU A 176 -5.10 16.68 16.98
CA LEU A 176 -5.62 17.72 16.10
C LEU A 176 -7.00 18.12 16.60
N LEU A 177 -7.22 19.43 16.75
CA LEU A 177 -8.49 19.99 17.15
C LEU A 177 -9.09 20.82 16.03
N ALA A 178 -10.41 20.75 15.91
CA ALA A 178 -11.22 21.65 15.09
C ALA A 178 -12.01 22.58 16.01
N LEU A 179 -11.67 23.86 16.03
CA LEU A 179 -12.28 24.89 16.89
C LEU A 179 -13.14 25.84 16.05
N LEU A 180 -14.34 26.19 16.52
CA LEU A 180 -15.11 27.27 15.91
C LEU A 180 -14.52 28.61 16.31
N VAL A 181 -14.28 29.44 15.32
CA VAL A 181 -13.93 30.84 15.49
C VAL A 181 -15.09 31.65 14.93
N LYS A 182 -15.77 32.38 15.82
CA LYS A 182 -16.85 33.30 15.44
C LYS A 182 -16.22 34.66 15.11
N GLY A 183 -16.08 34.96 13.83
CA GLY A 183 -15.72 36.27 13.32
C GLY A 183 -16.96 37.15 13.10
N GLN A 184 -16.77 38.41 12.69
CA GLN A 184 -17.83 39.39 12.41
C GLN A 184 -18.81 38.91 11.30
N GLY A 185 -19.73 37.99 11.64
CA GLY A 185 -20.76 37.45 10.75
C GLY A 185 -20.48 36.07 10.15
N GLU A 186 -19.25 35.54 10.26
CA GLU A 186 -18.87 34.23 9.71
C GLU A 186 -18.42 33.27 10.82
N THR A 187 -18.90 32.02 10.74
CA THR A 187 -18.44 30.94 11.62
C THR A 187 -17.42 30.10 10.85
N LEU A 188 -16.15 30.24 11.20
CA LEU A 188 -15.06 29.50 10.57
C LEU A 188 -14.61 28.35 11.49
N VAL A 189 -14.10 27.27 10.90
CA VAL A 189 -13.46 26.18 11.64
C VAL A 189 -11.96 26.32 11.48
N ASN A 190 -11.26 26.51 12.59
CA ASN A 190 -9.80 26.53 12.63
C ASN A 190 -9.26 25.17 13.07
N TYR A 191 -8.27 24.66 12.35
CA TYR A 191 -7.61 23.38 12.65
C TYR A 191 -6.26 23.65 13.28
N THR A 192 -6.03 23.12 14.48
CA THR A 192 -4.77 23.34 15.22
C THR A 192 -4.26 22.05 15.84
N ILE A 193 -2.95 21.86 15.85
CA ILE A 193 -2.31 20.80 16.64
C ILE A 193 -2.28 21.28 18.10
N ALA A 194 -3.02 20.60 18.97
CA ALA A 194 -3.10 20.96 20.39
C ALA A 194 -1.93 20.45 21.20
N ALA A 195 -1.49 19.23 20.93
CA ALA A 195 -0.44 18.59 21.70
C ALA A 195 0.26 17.50 20.89
N VAL A 196 1.54 17.31 21.22
CA VAL A 196 2.36 16.21 20.72
C VAL A 196 2.94 15.47 21.92
N GLN A 197 2.79 14.15 21.95
CA GLN A 197 3.44 13.31 22.94
C GLN A 197 4.19 12.18 22.27
N ARG A 198 5.25 11.72 22.94
CA ARG A 198 6.07 10.61 22.49
C ARG A 198 6.11 9.55 23.58
N ALA A 199 6.02 8.30 23.18
CA ALA A 199 6.19 7.14 24.05
C ALA A 199 6.96 6.06 23.32
N VAL A 200 7.59 5.17 24.06
CA VAL A 200 8.27 4.00 23.52
C VAL A 200 7.53 2.77 24.02
N THR A 201 7.29 1.78 23.14
CA THR A 201 6.63 0.55 23.55
C THR A 201 7.51 -0.29 24.48
N ASP A 202 6.88 -0.86 25.51
CA ASP A 202 7.53 -1.77 26.45
C ASP A 202 7.78 -3.16 25.85
N TRP A 203 8.29 -4.08 26.65
CA TRP A 203 8.55 -5.47 26.21
C TRP A 203 7.29 -6.24 25.79
N LYS A 204 6.09 -5.79 26.17
CA LYS A 204 4.81 -6.33 25.71
C LYS A 204 4.32 -5.68 24.42
N GLY A 205 5.06 -4.70 23.88
CA GLY A 205 4.69 -3.91 22.72
C GLY A 205 3.60 -2.89 23.02
N GLU A 206 3.43 -2.50 24.29
CA GLU A 206 2.40 -1.55 24.73
C GLU A 206 3.00 -0.19 25.09
N ALA A 207 2.25 0.88 24.85
CA ALA A 207 2.58 2.23 25.29
C ALA A 207 1.33 2.95 25.79
N SER A 208 1.49 3.97 26.63
CA SER A 208 0.40 4.81 27.08
C SER A 208 0.70 6.28 26.82
N LEU A 209 -0.32 7.01 26.40
CA LEU A 209 -0.26 8.44 26.13
C LEU A 209 -1.40 9.13 26.86
N ASN A 210 -1.13 10.26 27.50
CA ASN A 210 -2.08 10.95 28.34
C ASN A 210 -2.08 12.45 28.07
N PHE A 211 -3.09 12.89 27.33
CA PHE A 211 -3.31 14.28 26.94
C PHE A 211 -4.32 15.01 27.84
N THR A 212 -4.73 14.44 28.97
CA THR A 212 -5.79 15.02 29.82
C THR A 212 -5.49 16.45 30.24
N LYS A 213 -4.23 16.76 30.58
CA LYS A 213 -3.85 18.13 30.98
C LYS A 213 -3.95 19.11 29.81
N GLN A 214 -3.47 18.73 28.64
CA GLN A 214 -3.48 19.57 27.44
C GLN A 214 -4.90 19.79 26.91
N MET A 215 -5.76 18.79 27.09
CA MET A 215 -7.15 18.83 26.64
C MET A 215 -8.08 19.55 27.62
N ALA A 216 -7.78 19.56 28.92
CA ALA A 216 -8.63 20.20 29.94
C ALA A 216 -8.94 21.67 29.61
N ASP A 217 -7.94 22.43 29.17
CA ASP A 217 -8.08 23.86 28.86
C ASP A 217 -8.75 24.13 27.49
N LEU A 218 -8.83 23.11 26.64
CA LEU A 218 -9.27 23.25 25.24
C LEU A 218 -10.67 22.68 25.01
N ILE A 219 -11.10 21.75 25.86
CA ILE A 219 -12.39 21.07 25.71
C ILE A 219 -13.56 22.01 25.98
N ASP A 220 -13.39 22.98 26.88
CA ASP A 220 -14.40 24.00 27.19
C ASP A 220 -14.51 25.10 26.13
N LYS A 221 -13.60 25.15 25.15
CA LYS A 221 -13.72 26.06 23.99
C LYS A 221 -14.78 25.50 23.02
N ASP A 222 -15.19 26.29 22.02
CA ASP A 222 -16.14 25.87 20.98
C ASP A 222 -15.54 24.76 20.07
N LEU A 223 -15.27 23.59 20.66
CA LEU A 223 -14.58 22.45 20.07
C LEU A 223 -15.54 21.56 19.30
N VAL A 224 -15.37 21.55 17.97
CA VAL A 224 -16.20 20.78 17.04
C VAL A 224 -15.82 19.31 17.07
N GLY A 225 -14.52 19.03 17.01
CA GLY A 225 -14.02 17.67 16.86
C GLY A 225 -12.55 17.53 17.22
N THR A 226 -12.16 16.28 17.45
CA THR A 226 -10.81 15.87 17.85
C THR A 226 -10.37 14.69 17.00
N VAL A 227 -9.17 14.75 16.46
CA VAL A 227 -8.56 13.65 15.71
C VAL A 227 -7.23 13.30 16.37
N LEU A 228 -7.04 12.03 16.70
CA LEU A 228 -5.76 11.50 17.15
C LEU A 228 -5.03 10.91 15.95
N MET A 229 -3.85 11.46 15.66
CA MET A 229 -2.95 10.91 14.65
C MET A 229 -1.76 10.26 15.37
N VAL A 230 -1.44 9.02 15.03
CA VAL A 230 -0.35 8.26 15.64
C VAL A 230 0.63 7.79 14.57
N GLN A 231 1.91 8.01 14.81
CA GLN A 231 3.00 7.54 13.98
C GLN A 231 3.94 6.67 14.81
N GLY A 232 4.17 5.42 14.39
CA GLY A 232 5.18 4.55 14.97
C GLY A 232 6.41 4.47 14.07
N LYS A 233 7.60 4.57 14.66
CA LYS A 233 8.88 4.29 14.00
C LYS A 233 9.59 3.17 14.74
N TYR A 234 10.08 2.19 14.01
CA TYR A 234 10.87 1.07 14.52
C TYR A 234 12.16 0.99 13.70
N TYR A 235 13.29 0.82 14.38
CA TYR A 235 14.64 0.76 13.80
C TYR A 235 15.18 -0.66 13.92
#